data_AF-A0A520K5Z4-F1
#
_entry.id   AF-A0A520K5Z4-F1
#
_cell.length_a   1.000
_cell.length_b   1.000
_cell.length_c   1.000
_cell.angle_alpha   90.00
_cell.angle_beta   90.00
_cell.angle_gamma   90.00
#
_symmetry.space_group_name_H-M   'P 1'
#
loop_
_entity.id
_entity.type
_entity.pdbx_description
1 polymer ?
#
loop_
_entity_poly.entity_id
_entity_poly.type
_entity_poly.pdbx_seq_one_letter_code
_entity_poly.pdbx_strand_id
1 'polypeptide(L)'
;MRPISKGPIPTDTSGNEINFHKYQDARGKLIERLGEICSYCEMHLDSSLAVEHVIPKKPESSGETIQERELDWHNFLLACPNCNSTKGNKDVVPDDYFWPDKDNTFRAFNYSEGGIITPSTELSAELQGKANATIELTGLDKRPL
;
A
#
# COMPACT_ATOMS: atom_id res chain seq x y z
N MET A 1 -1.39 8.35 7.74
CA MET A 1 -1.23 7.81 6.38
C MET A 1 -1.34 8.98 5.44
N ARG A 2 -0.21 9.41 4.91
CA ARG A 2 -0.10 10.48 3.93
C ARG A 2 -0.60 9.97 2.57
N PRO A 3 -1.26 10.84 1.80
CA PRO A 3 -1.40 10.64 0.37
C PRO A 3 -0.01 10.61 -0.26
N ILE A 4 0.21 9.74 -1.23
CA ILE A 4 1.47 9.57 -1.91
C ILE A 4 1.28 9.69 -3.42
N SER A 5 2.35 10.12 -4.11
CA SER A 5 2.40 10.11 -5.56
C SER A 5 3.74 9.53 -5.99
N LYS A 6 3.71 8.29 -6.49
CA LYS A 6 4.90 7.61 -7.05
C LYS A 6 5.20 8.06 -8.49
N GLY A 7 4.22 8.65 -9.17
CA GLY A 7 4.33 9.08 -10.56
C GLY A 7 4.25 7.93 -11.57
N PRO A 8 4.51 8.21 -12.87
CA PRO A 8 4.51 7.21 -13.93
C PRO A 8 5.65 6.19 -13.76
N ILE A 9 5.68 5.19 -14.63
CA ILE A 9 6.76 4.19 -14.69
C ILE A 9 8.09 4.93 -14.82
N PRO A 10 9.10 4.63 -13.99
CA PRO A 10 10.41 5.27 -14.08
C PRO A 10 11.08 4.95 -15.42
N THR A 11 11.92 5.86 -15.90
CA THR A 11 12.69 5.66 -17.14
C THR A 11 14.15 5.29 -16.86
N ASP A 12 14.77 4.58 -17.79
CA ASP A 12 16.20 4.30 -17.82
C ASP A 12 17.02 5.55 -18.23
N THR A 13 18.35 5.42 -18.30
CA THR A 13 19.26 6.50 -18.71
C THR A 13 19.06 6.97 -20.15
N SER A 14 18.38 6.17 -20.98
CA SER A 14 18.08 6.46 -22.37
C SER A 14 16.68 7.07 -22.54
N GLY A 15 15.91 7.21 -21.45
CA GLY A 15 14.56 7.76 -21.46
C GLY A 15 13.44 6.75 -21.76
N ASN A 16 13.75 5.45 -21.81
CA ASN A 16 12.73 4.41 -22.01
C ASN A 16 12.14 3.97 -20.67
N GLU A 17 10.85 3.61 -20.63
CA GLU A 17 10.25 3.02 -19.43
C GLU A 17 11.00 1.75 -19.00
N ILE A 18 11.27 1.64 -17.70
CA ILE A 18 11.93 0.47 -17.13
C ILE A 18 10.97 -0.72 -17.19
N ASN A 19 11.42 -1.80 -17.80
CA ASN A 19 10.74 -3.08 -17.78
C ASN A 19 11.24 -3.92 -16.59
N PHE A 20 10.37 -4.19 -15.62
CA PHE A 20 10.71 -5.01 -14.46
C PHE A 20 10.58 -6.50 -14.81
N HIS A 21 11.66 -7.28 -14.64
CA HIS A 21 11.60 -8.73 -14.81
C HIS A 21 11.09 -9.43 -13.55
N LYS A 22 11.31 -8.83 -12.39
CA LYS A 22 10.75 -9.23 -11.10
C LYS A 22 10.21 -8.01 -10.39
N TYR A 23 9.09 -8.14 -9.71
CA TYR A 23 8.47 -7.02 -8.98
C TYR A 23 9.41 -6.42 -7.92
N GLN A 24 10.31 -7.21 -7.32
CA GLN A 24 11.30 -6.73 -6.36
C GLN A 24 12.27 -5.70 -6.95
N ASP A 25 12.48 -5.73 -8.27
CA ASP A 25 13.34 -4.77 -8.97
C ASP A 25 12.76 -3.34 -8.89
N ALA A 26 11.45 -3.20 -8.67
CA ALA A 26 10.79 -1.92 -8.47
C ALA A 26 11.07 -1.30 -7.09
N ARG A 27 11.59 -2.06 -6.11
CA ARG A 27 11.80 -1.59 -4.73
C ARG A 27 12.64 -0.31 -4.67
N GLY A 28 13.79 -0.32 -5.34
CA GLY A 28 14.69 0.84 -5.35
C GLY A 28 14.02 2.08 -5.94
N LYS A 29 13.28 1.90 -7.04
CA LYS A 29 12.54 2.98 -7.69
C LYS A 29 11.39 3.52 -6.86
N LEU A 30 10.70 2.67 -6.11
CA LEU A 30 9.68 3.13 -5.18
C LEU A 30 10.31 3.91 -4.02
N ILE A 31 11.45 3.47 -3.48
CA ILE A 31 12.17 4.20 -2.41
C ILE A 31 12.63 5.58 -2.91
N GLU A 32 13.19 5.66 -4.12
CA GLU A 32 13.56 6.94 -4.75
C GLU A 32 12.37 7.92 -4.83
N ARG A 33 11.14 7.42 -5.00
CA ARG A 33 9.93 8.23 -5.18
C ARG A 33 9.18 8.53 -3.88
N LEU A 34 9.15 7.58 -2.95
CA LEU A 34 8.28 7.58 -1.78
C LEU A 34 9.03 7.76 -0.45
N GLY A 35 10.37 7.64 -0.49
CA GLY A 35 11.24 7.54 0.67
C GLY A 35 11.22 6.14 1.29
N GLU A 36 12.03 5.97 2.33
CA GLU A 36 12.13 4.73 3.13
C GLU A 36 11.01 4.63 4.17
N ILE A 37 9.77 4.92 3.75
CA ILE A 37 8.61 5.00 4.63
C ILE A 37 7.50 4.08 4.13
N CYS A 38 6.94 3.26 5.02
CA CYS A 38 5.77 2.44 4.73
C CYS A 38 4.61 3.30 4.22
N SER A 39 4.00 2.90 3.10
CA SER A 39 2.85 3.58 2.49
C SER A 39 1.60 3.52 3.38
N TYR A 40 1.53 2.57 4.32
CA TYR A 40 0.38 2.40 5.22
C TYR A 40 0.59 3.04 6.60
N CYS A 41 1.46 2.44 7.42
CA CYS A 41 1.65 2.87 8.81
C CYS A 41 2.62 4.05 8.97
N GLU A 42 3.24 4.52 7.88
CA GLU A 42 4.17 5.66 7.87
C GLU A 42 5.44 5.51 8.70
N MET A 43 5.73 4.30 9.18
CA MET A 43 6.99 4.00 9.82
C MET A 43 8.13 4.11 8.80
N HIS A 44 9.21 4.80 9.17
CA HIS A 44 10.47 4.77 8.44
C HIS A 44 11.19 3.44 8.72
N LEU A 45 11.67 2.74 7.68
CA LEU A 45 12.49 1.53 7.82
C LEU A 45 13.62 1.51 6.78
N ASP A 46 14.86 1.42 7.25
CA ASP A 46 16.06 1.49 6.39
C ASP A 46 16.23 0.26 5.47
N SER A 47 15.75 -0.92 5.87
CA SER A 47 16.02 -2.16 5.12
C SER A 47 14.81 -3.08 4.92
N SER A 48 13.77 -2.95 5.75
CA SER A 48 12.68 -3.95 5.81
C SER A 48 11.46 -3.65 4.93
N LEU A 49 11.46 -2.56 4.16
CA LEU A 49 10.37 -2.28 3.21
C LEU A 49 10.38 -3.27 2.05
N ALA A 50 9.21 -3.79 1.71
CA ALA A 50 8.98 -4.65 0.57
C ALA A 50 8.09 -3.95 -0.46
N VAL A 51 8.19 -4.38 -1.72
CA VAL A 51 7.20 -4.03 -2.74
C VAL A 51 5.90 -4.73 -2.37
N GLU A 52 4.84 -3.95 -2.24
CA GLU A 52 3.50 -4.43 -1.98
C GLU A 52 2.59 -4.24 -3.19
N HIS A 53 1.75 -5.25 -3.46
CA HIS A 53 0.74 -5.22 -4.51
C HIS A 53 -0.60 -4.76 -3.94
N VAL A 54 -1.13 -3.61 -4.38
CA VAL A 54 -2.46 -3.10 -3.98
C VAL A 54 -3.52 -4.19 -4.19
N ILE A 55 -3.60 -4.73 -5.40
CA ILE A 55 -4.35 -5.94 -5.73
C ILE A 55 -3.36 -7.10 -5.74
N PRO A 56 -3.56 -8.16 -4.93
CA PRO A 56 -2.60 -9.25 -4.84
C PRO A 56 -2.38 -9.89 -6.21
N LYS A 57 -1.11 -10.19 -6.49
CA LYS A 57 -0.72 -10.94 -7.69
C LYS A 57 -1.14 -12.40 -7.64
N LYS A 58 -1.38 -12.96 -6.44
CA LYS A 58 -1.89 -14.32 -6.24
C LYS A 58 -3.07 -14.29 -5.26
N PRO A 59 -4.25 -13.84 -5.72
CA PRO A 59 -5.43 -13.76 -4.85
C PRO A 59 -5.80 -15.14 -4.29
N GLU A 60 -6.26 -15.17 -3.04
CA GLU A 60 -6.71 -16.40 -2.35
C GLU A 60 -7.75 -17.17 -3.14
N SER A 61 -8.72 -16.49 -3.74
CA SER A 61 -9.76 -17.09 -4.59
C SER A 61 -9.25 -17.83 -5.83
N SER A 62 -8.12 -17.38 -6.39
CA SER A 62 -7.59 -17.93 -7.64
C SER A 62 -6.58 -19.07 -7.43
N GLY A 63 -5.78 -19.00 -6.36
CA GLY A 63 -4.67 -19.93 -6.13
C GLY A 63 -3.52 -19.84 -7.14
N GLU A 64 -3.57 -18.92 -8.11
CA GLU A 64 -2.60 -18.77 -9.21
C GLU A 64 -2.03 -17.35 -9.29
N THR A 65 -0.82 -17.21 -9.85
CA THR A 65 -0.23 -15.90 -10.07
C THR A 65 -0.81 -15.27 -11.34
N ILE A 66 -1.41 -14.09 -11.19
CA ILE A 66 -1.93 -13.25 -12.26
C ILE A 66 -0.80 -12.33 -12.73
N GLN A 67 -0.23 -12.63 -13.90
CA GLN A 67 0.98 -12.00 -14.41
C GLN A 67 0.83 -10.49 -14.60
N GLU A 68 -0.34 -10.04 -15.07
CA GLU A 68 -0.66 -8.63 -15.31
C GLU A 68 -0.58 -7.81 -14.02
N ARG A 69 -0.87 -8.42 -12.87
CA ARG A 69 -0.79 -7.76 -11.56
C ARG A 69 0.60 -7.82 -10.96
N GLU A 70 1.37 -8.86 -11.29
CA GLU A 70 2.69 -9.08 -10.70
C GLU A 70 3.67 -7.98 -11.05
N LEU A 71 3.66 -7.49 -12.30
CA LEU A 71 4.66 -6.55 -12.83
C LEU A 71 4.13 -5.13 -13.06
N ASP A 72 2.88 -4.85 -12.70
CA ASP A 72 2.29 -3.52 -12.89
C ASP A 72 2.76 -2.51 -11.84
N TRP A 73 3.56 -1.53 -12.28
CA TRP A 73 4.01 -0.39 -11.47
C TRP A 73 2.86 0.33 -10.75
N HIS A 74 1.71 0.50 -11.40
CA HIS A 74 0.58 1.21 -10.81
C HIS A 74 -0.06 0.42 -9.67
N ASN A 75 0.15 -0.90 -9.64
CA ASN A 75 -0.27 -1.79 -8.59
C ASN A 75 0.75 -1.85 -7.42
N PHE A 76 1.89 -1.15 -7.48
CA PHE A 76 2.93 -1.24 -6.45
C PHE A 76 2.90 -0.10 -5.42
N LEU A 77 3.23 -0.46 -4.17
CA LEU A 77 3.49 0.41 -3.03
C LEU A 77 4.70 -0.09 -2.22
N LEU A 78 5.09 0.63 -1.17
CA LEU A 78 6.05 0.15 -0.17
C LEU A 78 5.33 -0.21 1.11
N ALA A 79 5.56 -1.40 1.64
CA ALA A 79 4.97 -1.81 2.92
C ALA A 79 6.02 -2.41 3.85
N CYS A 80 5.87 -2.15 5.16
CA CYS A 80 6.65 -2.84 6.18
C CYS A 80 6.18 -4.30 6.35
N PRO A 81 6.96 -5.17 7.00
CA PRO A 81 6.58 -6.58 7.17
C PRO A 81 5.22 -6.77 7.85
N ASN A 82 4.86 -5.93 8.82
CA ASN A 82 3.61 -6.05 9.56
C ASN A 82 2.39 -5.74 8.69
N CYS A 83 2.41 -4.61 7.98
CA CYS A 83 1.31 -4.24 7.10
C CYS A 83 1.19 -5.20 5.92
N ASN A 84 2.33 -5.53 5.31
CA ASN A 84 2.37 -6.43 4.16
C ASN A 84 1.85 -7.84 4.52
N SER A 85 2.35 -8.42 5.61
CA SER A 85 1.89 -9.75 6.05
C SER A 85 0.44 -9.77 6.54
N THR A 86 -0.06 -8.67 7.12
CA THR A 86 -1.46 -8.59 7.55
C THR A 86 -2.44 -8.55 6.38
N LYS A 87 -2.07 -7.84 5.31
CA LYS A 87 -2.84 -7.82 4.08
C LYS A 87 -2.72 -9.15 3.33
N GLY A 88 -1.49 -9.62 3.15
CA GLY A 88 -1.21 -10.89 2.48
C GLY A 88 -1.84 -10.97 1.09
N ASN A 89 -2.47 -12.10 0.81
CA ASN A 89 -3.07 -12.41 -0.49
C ASN A 89 -4.60 -12.28 -0.53
N LYS A 90 -5.20 -11.67 0.52
CA LYS A 90 -6.64 -11.47 0.63
C LYS A 90 -7.20 -10.87 -0.66
N ASP A 91 -8.33 -11.39 -1.12
CA ASP A 91 -9.03 -10.82 -2.27
C ASP A 91 -9.41 -9.36 -2.00
N VAL A 92 -9.02 -8.47 -2.90
CA VAL A 92 -9.17 -7.02 -2.77
C VAL A 92 -10.01 -6.50 -3.94
N VAL A 93 -11.12 -5.86 -3.61
CA VAL A 93 -11.87 -4.98 -4.51
C VAL A 93 -11.42 -3.55 -4.21
N PRO A 94 -10.67 -2.86 -5.10
CA PRO A 94 -10.04 -1.59 -4.78
C PRO A 94 -10.98 -0.53 -4.23
N ASP A 95 -12.21 -0.47 -4.73
CA ASP A 95 -13.18 0.55 -4.34
C ASP A 95 -13.70 0.40 -2.89
N ASP A 96 -13.49 -0.76 -2.27
CA ASP A 96 -13.88 -1.03 -0.88
C ASP A 96 -12.86 -0.53 0.15
N TYR A 97 -11.71 -0.01 -0.30
CA TYR A 97 -10.60 0.44 0.56
C TYR A 97 -10.05 1.79 0.14
N PHE A 98 -9.47 2.53 1.08
CA PHE A 98 -8.69 3.72 0.78
C PHE A 98 -7.25 3.36 0.43
N TRP A 99 -6.76 3.87 -0.69
CA TRP A 99 -5.40 3.65 -1.15
C TRP A 99 -4.59 4.94 -1.10
N PRO A 100 -3.40 4.94 -0.47
CA PRO A 100 -2.64 6.17 -0.29
C PRO A 100 -2.19 6.81 -1.61
N ASP A 101 -2.10 6.05 -2.70
CA ASP A 101 -1.74 6.56 -4.03
C ASP A 101 -2.93 6.95 -4.91
N LYS A 102 -4.17 6.82 -4.41
CA LYS A 102 -5.41 7.18 -5.12
C LYS A 102 -6.26 8.18 -4.36
N ASP A 103 -6.24 8.11 -3.03
CA ASP A 103 -7.12 8.86 -2.16
C ASP A 103 -6.37 9.86 -1.30
N ASN A 104 -7.09 10.88 -0.82
CA ASN A 104 -6.59 11.75 0.24
C ASN A 104 -6.72 11.06 1.62
N THR A 105 -5.87 10.07 1.85
CA THR A 105 -5.88 9.23 3.06
C THR A 105 -5.60 10.00 4.34
N PHE A 106 -5.02 11.19 4.27
CA PHE A 106 -4.86 12.07 5.43
C PHE A 106 -6.20 12.41 6.08
N ARG A 107 -7.27 12.52 5.29
CA ARG A 107 -8.62 12.83 5.78
C ARG A 107 -9.42 11.60 6.22
N ALA A 108 -8.92 10.40 5.91
CA ALA A 108 -9.65 9.16 6.15
C ALA A 108 -9.53 8.67 7.60
N PHE A 109 -8.48 9.09 8.32
CA PHE A 109 -8.14 8.54 9.62
C PHE A 109 -7.86 9.62 10.67
N ASN A 110 -8.20 9.30 11.91
CA ASN A 110 -7.79 10.03 13.09
C ASN A 110 -6.61 9.31 13.77
N TYR A 111 -5.67 10.09 14.27
CA TYR A 111 -4.50 9.61 15.01
C TYR A 111 -4.62 10.09 16.45
N SER A 112 -4.65 9.14 17.38
CA SER A 112 -4.76 9.43 18.81
C SER A 112 -3.49 8.99 19.56
N GLU A 113 -3.39 9.44 20.81
CA GLU A 113 -2.25 9.12 21.67
C GLU A 113 -2.01 7.59 21.74
N GLY A 114 -0.74 7.19 21.72
CA GLY A 114 -0.36 5.77 21.65
C GLY A 114 -0.39 5.17 20.23
N GLY A 115 -0.54 6.00 19.19
CA GLY A 115 -0.48 5.54 17.79
C GLY A 115 -1.73 4.80 17.34
N ILE A 116 -2.86 4.99 18.03
CA ILE A 116 -4.13 4.35 17.69
C ILE A 116 -4.74 5.09 16.51
N ILE A 117 -5.09 4.32 15.47
CA ILE A 117 -5.68 4.80 14.23
C ILE A 117 -7.16 4.38 14.21
N THR A 118 -8.05 5.33 13.95
CA THR A 118 -9.49 5.09 13.79
C THR A 118 -10.02 5.81 12.54
N PRO A 119 -11.19 5.43 11.99
CA PRO A 119 -11.84 6.23 10.96
C PRO A 119 -12.05 7.68 11.41
N SER A 120 -11.90 8.61 10.47
CA SER A 120 -12.27 10.01 10.73
C SER A 120 -13.77 10.13 10.99
N THR A 121 -14.11 10.83 12.08
CA THR A 121 -15.50 11.13 12.45
C THR A 121 -16.17 12.14 11.52
N GLU A 122 -15.41 12.79 10.64
CA GLU A 122 -15.92 13.72 9.62
C GLU A 122 -16.46 13.01 8.37
N LEU A 123 -16.20 11.71 8.22
CA LEU A 123 -16.64 10.89 7.09
C LEU A 123 -18.12 10.49 7.23
N SER A 124 -18.78 10.27 6.09
CA SER A 124 -20.08 9.59 6.07
C SER A 124 -19.96 8.16 6.61
N ALA A 125 -21.07 7.55 7.04
CA ALA A 125 -21.08 6.19 7.56
C ALA A 125 -20.48 5.16 6.57
N GLU A 126 -20.75 5.33 5.28
CA GLU A 126 -20.19 4.51 4.20
C GLU A 126 -18.65 4.63 4.15
N LEU A 127 -18.13 5.86 4.14
CA LEU A 127 -16.69 6.10 4.10
C LEU A 127 -15.99 5.70 5.40
N GLN A 128 -16.68 5.77 6.55
CA GLN A 128 -16.17 5.19 7.80
C GLN A 128 -16.04 3.66 7.70
N GLY A 129 -16.99 2.99 7.04
CA GLY A 129 -16.89 1.56 6.70
C GLY A 129 -15.66 1.26 5.85
N LYS A 130 -15.46 2.03 4.78
CA LYS A 130 -14.27 1.94 3.91
C LYS A 130 -12.95 2.18 4.66
N ALA A 131 -12.92 3.14 5.58
CA ALA A 131 -11.76 3.39 6.44
C ALA A 131 -11.48 2.23 7.40
N ASN A 132 -12.52 1.67 8.05
CA ASN A 132 -12.37 0.49 8.91
C ASN A 132 -11.82 -0.71 8.13
N ALA A 133 -12.39 -1.00 6.95
CA ALA A 133 -11.89 -2.06 6.08
C ALA A 133 -10.41 -1.87 5.74
N THR A 134 -9.98 -0.62 5.50
CA THR A 134 -8.56 -0.30 5.23
C THR A 134 -7.65 -0.56 6.43
N ILE A 135 -8.11 -0.18 7.64
CA ILE A 135 -7.39 -0.43 8.90
C ILE A 135 -7.21 -1.93 9.11
N GLU A 136 -8.28 -2.71 8.98
CA GLU A 136 -8.28 -4.17 9.19
C GLU A 136 -7.43 -4.90 8.13
N LEU A 137 -7.52 -4.47 6.86
CA LEU A 137 -6.76 -5.04 5.75
C LEU A 137 -5.26 -4.93 6.00
N THR A 138 -4.81 -3.76 6.48
CA THR A 138 -3.38 -3.43 6.62
C THR A 138 -2.85 -3.55 8.05
N GLY A 139 -3.72 -3.87 9.01
CA GLY A 139 -3.35 -4.06 10.42
C GLY A 139 -2.89 -2.79 11.10
N LEU A 140 -3.45 -1.63 10.74
CA LEU A 140 -3.08 -0.34 11.33
C LEU A 140 -3.49 -0.21 12.81
N ASP A 141 -4.42 -1.06 13.25
CA ASP A 141 -4.89 -1.19 14.63
C ASP A 141 -4.09 -2.21 15.47
N LYS A 142 -3.19 -2.98 14.84
CA LYS A 142 -2.40 -3.98 15.55
C LYS A 142 -1.34 -3.32 16.43
N ARG A 143 -1.32 -3.71 17.70
CA ARG A 143 -0.26 -3.34 18.64
C ARG A 143 0.91 -4.33 18.52
N PRO A 144 2.17 -3.88 18.65
CA PRO A 144 3.27 -4.79 18.92
C PRO A 144 2.93 -5.62 20.16
N LEU A 145 3.13 -6.93 20.08
CA LEU A 145 3.01 -7.83 21.23
C LEU A 145 4.09 -7.51 22.28
#